data_AF-A0A9Q1DJE6-F1
#
_entry.id   AF-A0A9Q1DJE6-F1
#
_cell.length_a   1.000
_cell.length_b   1.000
_cell.length_c   1.000
_cell.angle_alpha   90.00
_cell.angle_beta   90.00
_cell.angle_gamma   90.00
#
_symmetry.space_group_name_H-M   'P 1'
#
loop_
_entity.id
_entity.type
_entity.pdbx_description
1 polymer ?
#
loop_
_entity_poly.entity_id
_entity_poly.type
_entity_poly.pdbx_seq_one_letter_code
_entity_poly.pdbx_strand_id
1 'polypeptide(L)'
;MAFYLMEKGRLDEGRFTAGHPVMVLASEEATPSVLYHCVLRGLERLLLSEQLCRLDSEALVKLSVDRVNMPSPHRAMAALGLMLTCMYTGKEKCSPSRTADADTAAPDTESVIVAMERVSVLFDRIRKGFPFEARVVSRILPQFLDDFFPPQDVMNKVIGEFLSNQQPYPQFMATVVYKVFQTLHATGQSSMVRDWVLLSLSNFTQRTPVAMAMWSLSCFFVSASTSQWISALLPHVISRMGRSDVVDVNLFCLVALDFYRHQIDEELDRRSFQSVFEVVASPGGPYHRLLSCLQSVHRMTAF
;
A
#
# COMPACT_ATOMS: atom_id res chain seq x y z
N MET A 1 16.33 -29.43 -16.08
CA MET A 1 17.67 -29.52 -16.71
C MET A 1 18.08 -28.22 -17.39
N ALA A 2 17.25 -27.60 -18.23
CA ALA A 2 17.55 -26.31 -18.88
C ALA A 2 17.92 -25.19 -17.89
N PHE A 3 17.09 -24.91 -16.88
CA PHE A 3 17.38 -23.88 -15.85
C PHE A 3 18.70 -24.14 -15.10
N TYR A 4 19.04 -25.39 -14.82
CA TYR A 4 20.28 -25.77 -14.13
C TYR A 4 21.53 -25.56 -15.01
N LEU A 5 21.43 -25.85 -16.31
CA LEU A 5 22.51 -25.62 -17.25
C LEU A 5 22.72 -24.12 -17.51
N MET A 6 21.62 -23.36 -17.57
CA MET A 6 21.64 -21.90 -17.63
C MET A 6 22.34 -21.34 -16.40
N GLU A 7 21.91 -21.70 -15.18
CA GLU A 7 22.47 -21.25 -13.88
C GLU A 7 23.94 -21.66 -13.63
N LYS A 8 24.49 -22.61 -14.39
CA LYS A 8 25.90 -23.01 -14.25
C LYS A 8 26.80 -22.41 -15.32
N GLY A 9 26.29 -21.52 -16.18
CA GLY A 9 27.05 -20.93 -17.28
C GLY A 9 27.61 -21.98 -18.25
N ARG A 10 26.97 -23.15 -18.34
CA ARG A 10 27.46 -24.32 -19.09
C ARG A 10 26.82 -24.47 -20.48
N LEU A 11 26.12 -23.45 -20.95
CA LEU A 11 25.52 -23.40 -22.27
C LEU A 11 26.34 -22.44 -23.14
N ASP A 12 26.80 -22.93 -24.29
CA ASP A 12 27.34 -22.08 -25.35
C ASP A 12 26.35 -20.95 -25.65
N GLU A 13 26.86 -19.72 -25.77
CA GLU A 13 26.18 -18.41 -25.79
C GLU A 13 25.05 -18.22 -26.85
N GLY A 14 24.54 -19.26 -27.50
CA GLY A 14 23.65 -19.13 -28.66
C GLY A 14 22.43 -20.04 -28.77
N ARG A 15 22.16 -20.99 -27.85
CA ARG A 15 21.08 -22.00 -28.09
C ARG A 15 19.90 -22.06 -27.11
N PHE A 16 19.99 -21.45 -25.93
CA PHE A 16 18.87 -21.42 -24.97
C PHE A 16 18.75 -20.03 -24.34
N THR A 17 18.25 -19.07 -25.11
CA THR A 17 17.82 -17.76 -24.57
C THR A 17 16.55 -17.95 -23.74
N ALA A 18 16.32 -17.09 -22.74
CA ALA A 18 15.11 -17.16 -21.90
C ALA A 18 13.81 -16.98 -22.73
N GLY A 19 13.93 -16.62 -24.01
CA GLY A 19 12.83 -16.53 -24.97
C GLY A 19 11.95 -17.79 -25.09
N HIS A 20 12.49 -19.00 -24.97
CA HIS A 20 11.68 -20.23 -25.04
C HIS A 20 10.74 -20.39 -23.83
N PRO A 21 11.20 -20.33 -22.57
CA PRO A 21 10.32 -20.36 -21.41
C PRO A 21 9.37 -19.15 -21.34
N VAL A 22 9.78 -17.97 -21.82
CA VAL A 22 8.90 -16.79 -21.95
C VAL A 22 7.78 -17.04 -22.96
N MET A 23 8.08 -17.69 -24.10
CA MET A 23 7.09 -18.04 -25.12
C MET A 23 6.11 -19.14 -24.65
N VAL A 24 6.57 -20.10 -23.85
CA VAL A 24 5.69 -21.12 -23.23
C VAL A 24 4.71 -20.47 -22.25
N LEU A 25 5.14 -19.45 -21.49
CA LEU A 25 4.28 -18.68 -20.62
C LEU A 25 3.33 -17.73 -21.39
N ALA A 26 3.57 -17.51 -22.69
CA ALA A 26 2.72 -16.68 -23.52
C ALA A 26 1.37 -17.35 -23.86
N SER A 27 1.34 -18.69 -23.90
CA SER A 27 0.14 -19.47 -24.24
C SER A 27 -0.68 -19.83 -22.99
N GLU A 28 -1.75 -19.07 -22.77
CA GLU A 28 -2.58 -19.15 -21.55
C GLU A 28 -3.38 -20.46 -21.42
N GLU A 29 -4.01 -20.92 -22.49
CA GLU A 29 -4.94 -22.06 -22.44
C GLU A 29 -4.25 -23.43 -22.55
N ALA A 30 -3.06 -23.48 -23.19
CA ALA A 30 -2.40 -24.75 -23.47
C ALA A 30 -1.49 -25.27 -22.34
N THR A 31 -1.10 -24.41 -21.40
CA THR A 31 -0.06 -24.74 -20.41
C THR A 31 -0.66 -25.30 -19.11
N PRO A 32 -0.36 -26.55 -18.70
CA PRO A 32 -0.73 -27.08 -17.39
C PRO A 32 -0.21 -26.22 -16.24
N SER A 33 -1.00 -26.06 -15.17
CA SER A 33 -0.64 -25.22 -14.01
C SER A 33 0.70 -25.61 -13.37
N VAL A 34 0.99 -26.91 -13.26
CA VAL A 34 2.27 -27.40 -12.73
C VAL A 34 3.44 -26.90 -13.58
N LEU A 35 3.34 -26.99 -14.90
CA LEU A 35 4.39 -26.51 -15.81
C LEU A 35 4.53 -24.99 -15.73
N TYR A 36 3.42 -24.25 -15.68
CA TYR A 36 3.43 -22.80 -15.49
C TYR A 36 4.22 -22.39 -14.24
N HIS A 37 3.91 -22.99 -13.08
CA HIS A 37 4.59 -22.69 -11.82
C HIS A 37 6.07 -23.09 -11.83
N CYS A 38 6.40 -24.26 -12.39
CA CYS A 38 7.79 -24.72 -12.50
C CYS A 38 8.63 -23.78 -13.38
N VAL A 39 8.09 -23.33 -14.51
CA VAL A 39 8.78 -22.40 -15.41
C VAL A 39 8.98 -21.04 -14.72
N LEU A 40 7.95 -20.50 -14.06
CA LEU A 40 8.04 -19.24 -13.34
C LEU A 40 9.08 -19.25 -12.23
N ARG A 41 9.11 -20.31 -11.42
CA ARG A 41 10.13 -20.50 -10.37
C ARG A 41 11.54 -20.66 -10.94
N GLY A 42 11.67 -21.35 -12.08
CA GLY A 42 12.95 -21.46 -12.79
C GLY A 42 13.47 -20.11 -13.27
N LEU A 43 12.60 -19.27 -13.83
CA LEU A 43 12.92 -17.92 -14.28
C LEU A 43 13.30 -17.00 -13.11
N GLU A 44 12.55 -17.08 -12.00
CA GLU A 44 12.86 -16.35 -10.77
C GLU A 44 14.26 -16.70 -10.24
N ARG A 45 14.62 -17.99 -10.23
CA ARG A 45 15.95 -18.44 -9.81
C ARG A 45 17.07 -17.95 -10.76
N LEU A 46 16.82 -17.96 -12.07
CA LEU A 46 17.78 -17.42 -13.03
C LEU A 46 18.03 -15.92 -12.85
N LEU A 47 16.97 -15.17 -12.60
CA LEU A 47 17.03 -13.74 -12.32
C LEU A 47 17.87 -13.46 -11.06
N LEU A 48 17.67 -14.24 -10.00
CA LEU A 48 18.46 -14.16 -8.75
C LEU A 48 19.92 -14.61 -8.93
N SER A 49 20.21 -15.49 -9.89
CA SER A 49 21.58 -15.95 -10.17
C SER A 49 22.40 -14.98 -11.03
N GLU A 50 21.77 -13.89 -11.51
CA GLU A 50 22.38 -12.86 -12.37
C GLU A 50 22.90 -13.35 -13.73
N GLN A 51 22.48 -14.52 -14.19
CA GLN A 51 22.99 -15.12 -15.43
C GLN A 51 22.18 -14.77 -16.68
N LEU A 52 21.12 -13.97 -16.51
CA LEU A 52 20.31 -13.48 -17.61
C LEU A 52 20.91 -12.21 -18.20
N CYS A 53 20.90 -12.13 -19.53
CA CYS A 53 21.25 -10.89 -20.21
C CYS A 53 20.20 -9.80 -19.90
N ARG A 54 20.58 -8.54 -20.14
CA ARG A 54 19.69 -7.39 -19.87
C ARG A 54 18.39 -7.46 -20.67
N LEU A 55 18.44 -7.84 -21.95
CA LEU A 55 17.26 -7.97 -22.82
C LEU A 55 16.27 -9.03 -22.30
N ASP A 56 16.77 -10.20 -21.88
CA ASP A 56 15.93 -11.26 -21.30
C ASP A 56 15.32 -10.82 -19.97
N SER A 57 16.06 -10.04 -19.18
CA SER A 57 15.56 -9.48 -17.90
C SER A 57 14.42 -8.47 -18.12
N GLU A 58 14.57 -7.57 -19.10
CA GLU A 58 13.53 -6.60 -19.48
C GLU A 58 12.27 -7.30 -20.04
N ALA A 59 12.46 -8.35 -20.84
CA ALA A 59 11.35 -9.18 -21.33
C ALA A 59 10.61 -9.89 -20.18
N LEU A 60 11.32 -10.39 -19.17
CA LEU A 60 10.73 -11.02 -17.99
C LEU A 60 9.97 -10.04 -17.11
N VAL A 61 10.49 -8.83 -16.94
CA VAL A 61 9.79 -7.74 -16.27
C VAL A 61 8.45 -7.51 -16.95
N LYS A 62 8.44 -7.28 -18.27
CA LYS A 62 7.22 -7.03 -19.04
C LYS A 62 6.23 -8.18 -18.92
N LEU A 63 6.72 -9.41 -19.09
CA LEU A 63 5.92 -10.63 -18.94
C LEU A 63 5.28 -10.70 -17.54
N SER A 64 6.02 -10.38 -16.48
CA SER A 64 5.52 -10.45 -15.11
C SER A 64 4.35 -9.50 -14.87
N VAL A 65 4.43 -8.26 -15.40
CA VAL A 65 3.36 -7.25 -15.29
C VAL A 65 2.10 -7.71 -16.02
N ASP A 66 2.24 -8.21 -17.25
CA ASP A 66 1.12 -8.75 -18.02
C ASP A 66 0.47 -9.94 -17.29
N ARG A 67 1.29 -10.80 -16.68
CA ARG A 67 0.83 -12.03 -16.04
C ARG A 67 0.17 -11.82 -14.67
N VAL A 68 0.50 -10.75 -13.95
CA VAL A 68 -0.19 -10.38 -12.72
C VAL A 68 -1.65 -10.04 -13.00
N ASN A 69 -1.98 -9.51 -14.18
CA ASN A 69 -3.34 -9.14 -14.55
C ASN A 69 -4.21 -10.29 -15.05
N MET A 70 -3.69 -11.53 -15.09
CA MET A 70 -4.47 -12.68 -15.52
C MET A 70 -5.70 -12.95 -14.64
N PRO A 71 -6.76 -13.56 -15.21
CA PRO A 71 -7.97 -13.89 -14.47
C PRO A 71 -7.77 -15.08 -13.51
N SER A 72 -6.83 -15.99 -13.84
CA SER A 72 -6.53 -17.13 -12.98
C SER A 72 -5.73 -16.69 -11.75
N PRO A 73 -6.29 -16.81 -10.52
CA PRO A 73 -5.67 -16.23 -9.34
C PRO A 73 -4.38 -16.94 -8.96
N HIS A 74 -4.31 -18.27 -9.04
CA HIS A 74 -3.09 -19.01 -8.72
C HIS A 74 -1.93 -18.61 -9.64
N ARG A 75 -2.22 -18.36 -10.92
CA ARG A 75 -1.21 -17.92 -11.90
C ARG A 75 -0.79 -16.47 -11.66
N ALA A 76 -1.75 -15.58 -11.43
CA ALA A 76 -1.49 -14.18 -11.09
C ALA A 76 -0.61 -14.05 -9.84
N MET A 77 -0.87 -14.85 -8.80
CA MET A 77 -0.07 -14.86 -7.57
C MET A 77 1.36 -15.37 -7.77
N ALA A 78 1.57 -16.33 -8.68
CA ALA A 78 2.93 -16.76 -9.03
C ALA A 78 3.67 -15.69 -9.85
N ALA A 79 2.98 -15.03 -10.79
CA ALA A 79 3.52 -13.92 -11.55
C ALA A 79 3.86 -12.70 -10.67
N LEU A 80 3.07 -12.45 -9.62
CA LEU A 80 3.36 -11.43 -8.61
C LEU A 80 4.71 -11.68 -7.95
N GLY A 81 5.01 -12.93 -7.58
CA GLY A 81 6.33 -13.30 -7.05
C GLY A 81 7.46 -12.92 -7.99
N LEU A 82 7.36 -13.30 -9.27
CA LEU A 82 8.34 -12.92 -10.28
C LEU A 82 8.46 -11.40 -10.44
N MET A 83 7.33 -10.67 -10.47
CA MET A 83 7.34 -9.21 -10.58
C MET A 83 8.10 -8.56 -9.43
N LEU A 84 7.88 -9.03 -8.19
CA LEU A 84 8.63 -8.56 -7.02
C LEU A 84 10.11 -8.89 -7.16
N THR A 85 10.47 -10.11 -7.53
CA THR A 85 11.88 -10.51 -7.71
C THR A 85 12.56 -9.65 -8.78
N CYS A 86 11.87 -9.35 -9.89
CA CYS A 86 12.30 -8.41 -10.93
C CYS A 86 12.52 -6.98 -10.40
N MET A 87 11.68 -6.51 -9.48
CA MET A 87 11.83 -5.20 -8.85
C MET A 87 13.05 -5.14 -7.93
N TYR A 88 13.18 -6.11 -7.02
CA TYR A 88 14.21 -6.08 -6.00
C TYR A 88 15.61 -6.36 -6.58
N THR A 89 15.73 -7.27 -7.55
CA THR A 89 17.02 -7.49 -8.24
C THR A 89 17.40 -6.32 -9.16
N GLY A 90 16.42 -5.64 -9.77
CA GLY A 90 16.67 -4.42 -10.54
C GLY A 90 17.18 -3.27 -9.69
N LYS A 91 16.64 -3.12 -8.46
CA LYS A 91 17.07 -2.10 -7.49
C LYS A 91 18.53 -2.28 -7.06
N GLU A 92 18.96 -3.51 -6.76
CA GLU A 92 20.34 -3.83 -6.37
C GLU A 92 21.35 -3.56 -7.50
N LYS A 93 20.96 -3.71 -8.77
CA LYS A 93 21.87 -3.42 -9.90
C LYS A 93 22.17 -1.94 -10.09
N CYS A 94 21.37 -1.03 -9.51
CA CYS A 94 21.66 0.41 -9.48
C CYS A 94 22.58 0.83 -8.32
N SER A 95 22.92 -0.06 -7.38
CA SER A 95 23.85 0.22 -6.28
C SER A 95 24.47 -1.08 -5.72
N PRO A 96 25.80 -1.34 -5.69
CA PRO A 96 26.97 -0.48 -5.95
C PRO A 96 28.14 -1.17 -6.72
N SER A 97 28.54 -0.68 -7.89
CA SER A 97 29.94 -0.85 -8.39
C SER A 97 30.19 -0.09 -9.70
N ARG A 98 30.21 1.25 -9.70
CA ARG A 98 30.97 2.01 -10.71
C ARG A 98 31.64 3.21 -10.05
N THR A 99 32.95 3.05 -9.92
CA THR A 99 34.00 4.07 -10.00
C THR A 99 33.52 5.46 -10.41
N ALA A 100 33.87 6.44 -9.56
CA ALA A 100 34.15 7.83 -9.87
C ALA A 100 33.68 8.31 -11.25
N ASP A 101 32.53 8.96 -11.29
CA ASP A 101 32.45 10.34 -11.79
C ASP A 101 31.16 10.99 -11.31
N ALA A 102 31.28 12.28 -11.03
CA ALA A 102 30.28 13.10 -10.36
C ALA A 102 28.99 13.23 -11.18
N ASP A 103 27.85 12.94 -10.55
CA ASP A 103 26.80 13.95 -10.40
C ASP A 103 25.87 13.61 -9.24
N THR A 104 25.49 14.66 -8.52
CA THR A 104 24.82 14.63 -7.23
C THR A 104 23.31 14.73 -7.43
N ALA A 105 22.56 13.91 -6.69
CA ALA A 105 21.17 14.15 -6.30
C ALA A 105 20.09 14.27 -7.41
N ALA A 106 19.72 13.14 -8.01
CA ALA A 106 18.33 12.87 -8.36
C ALA A 106 18.08 11.36 -8.37
N PRO A 107 16.97 10.85 -7.79
CA PRO A 107 16.53 9.49 -8.11
C PRO A 107 16.33 9.41 -9.63
N ASP A 108 16.84 8.36 -10.25
CA ASP A 108 16.68 8.13 -11.69
C ASP A 108 15.17 8.13 -12.04
N THR A 109 14.69 9.23 -12.62
CA THR A 109 13.26 9.52 -12.83
C THR A 109 12.57 8.40 -13.61
N GLU A 110 13.29 7.73 -14.52
CA GLU A 110 12.79 6.61 -15.29
C GLU A 110 12.50 5.38 -14.41
N SER A 111 13.40 5.09 -13.47
CA SER A 111 13.23 3.99 -12.51
C SER A 111 12.02 4.20 -11.59
N VAL A 112 11.75 5.45 -11.18
CA VAL A 112 10.59 5.82 -10.35
C VAL A 112 9.28 5.70 -11.12
N ILE A 113 9.25 6.14 -12.38
CA ILE A 113 8.08 6.00 -13.26
C ILE A 113 7.71 4.53 -13.41
N VAL A 114 8.68 3.70 -13.75
CA VAL A 114 8.49 2.25 -13.92
C VAL A 114 8.05 1.58 -12.62
N ALA A 115 8.60 2.00 -11.48
CA ALA A 115 8.14 1.50 -10.18
C ALA A 115 6.68 1.88 -9.93
N MET A 116 6.28 3.12 -10.23
CA MET A 116 4.92 3.63 -10.02
C MET A 116 3.88 2.90 -10.89
N GLU A 117 4.22 2.59 -12.15
CA GLU A 117 3.39 1.74 -13.01
C GLU A 117 3.13 0.38 -12.35
N ARG A 118 4.16 -0.23 -11.76
CA ARG A 118 4.05 -1.55 -11.10
C ARG A 118 3.28 -1.49 -9.79
N VAL A 119 3.43 -0.42 -9.00
CA VAL A 119 2.58 -0.16 -7.83
C VAL A 119 1.12 -0.04 -8.24
N SER A 120 0.83 0.64 -9.36
CA SER A 120 -0.53 0.78 -9.86
C SER A 120 -1.15 -0.57 -10.18
N VAL A 121 -0.38 -1.52 -10.69
CA VAL A 121 -0.83 -2.91 -10.88
C VAL A 121 -1.18 -3.59 -9.55
N LEU A 122 -0.40 -3.39 -8.49
CA LEU A 122 -0.73 -3.94 -7.17
C LEU A 122 -2.06 -3.40 -6.64
N PHE A 123 -2.29 -2.09 -6.73
CA PHE A 123 -3.57 -1.48 -6.35
C PHE A 123 -4.73 -1.98 -7.21
N ASP A 124 -4.52 -2.12 -8.52
CA ASP A 124 -5.51 -2.69 -9.43
C ASP A 124 -5.84 -4.15 -9.10
N ARG A 125 -4.87 -4.96 -8.66
CA ARG A 125 -5.12 -6.31 -8.17
C ARG A 125 -5.89 -6.35 -6.86
N ILE A 126 -5.68 -5.40 -5.97
CA ILE A 126 -6.55 -5.25 -4.79
C ILE A 126 -7.98 -4.94 -5.26
N ARG A 127 -8.15 -4.03 -6.22
CA ARG A 127 -9.49 -3.61 -6.68
C ARG A 127 -10.24 -4.68 -7.48
N LYS A 128 -9.55 -5.43 -8.34
CA LYS A 128 -10.17 -6.35 -9.31
C LYS A 128 -10.06 -7.83 -8.90
N GLY A 129 -9.10 -8.18 -8.04
CA GLY A 129 -8.82 -9.56 -7.65
C GLY A 129 -9.83 -10.16 -6.67
N PHE A 130 -9.74 -11.48 -6.48
CA PHE A 130 -10.51 -12.17 -5.47
C PHE A 130 -10.10 -11.73 -4.05
N PRO A 131 -10.96 -11.89 -3.02
CA PRO A 131 -10.65 -11.42 -1.66
C PRO A 131 -9.36 -11.97 -1.07
N PHE A 132 -8.97 -13.21 -1.42
CA PHE A 132 -7.72 -13.79 -0.93
C PHE A 132 -6.49 -13.21 -1.64
N GLU A 133 -6.59 -12.86 -2.93
CA GLU A 133 -5.52 -12.19 -3.67
C GLU A 133 -5.30 -10.79 -3.11
N ALA A 134 -6.38 -10.02 -2.99
CA ALA A 134 -6.35 -8.68 -2.41
C ALA A 134 -5.78 -8.68 -0.98
N ARG A 135 -6.06 -9.74 -0.20
CA ARG A 135 -5.47 -9.93 1.13
C ARG A 135 -3.96 -10.17 1.08
N VAL A 136 -3.46 -10.95 0.11
CA VAL A 136 -2.01 -11.17 -0.01
C VAL A 136 -1.33 -9.89 -0.48
N VAL A 137 -1.87 -9.24 -1.52
CA VAL A 137 -1.31 -8.00 -2.08
C VAL A 137 -1.27 -6.89 -1.03
N SER A 138 -2.35 -6.68 -0.27
CA SER A 138 -2.39 -5.67 0.81
C SER A 138 -1.41 -5.95 1.97
N ARG A 139 -0.99 -7.21 2.17
CA ARG A 139 0.01 -7.55 3.20
C ARG A 139 1.43 -7.17 2.80
N ILE A 140 1.77 -7.33 1.53
CA ILE A 140 3.11 -7.03 0.98
C ILE A 140 3.27 -5.55 0.61
N LEU A 141 2.16 -4.88 0.25
CA LEU A 141 2.17 -3.54 -0.32
C LEU A 141 2.85 -2.48 0.57
N PRO A 142 2.65 -2.43 1.91
CA PRO A 142 3.30 -1.41 2.74
C PRO A 142 4.83 -1.47 2.71
N GLN A 143 5.40 -2.68 2.82
CA GLN A 143 6.85 -2.88 2.75
C GLN A 143 7.37 -2.45 1.37
N PHE A 144 6.67 -2.87 0.32
CA PHE A 144 7.04 -2.52 -1.05
C PHE A 144 6.99 -1.01 -1.30
N LEU A 145 6.01 -0.30 -0.73
CA LEU A 145 5.90 1.15 -0.87
C LEU A 145 7.03 1.88 -0.14
N ASP A 146 7.35 1.45 1.08
CA ASP A 146 8.47 1.99 1.88
C ASP A 146 9.83 1.77 1.19
N ASP A 147 10.02 0.62 0.55
CA ASP A 147 11.28 0.30 -0.12
C ASP A 147 11.51 1.15 -1.38
N PHE A 148 10.47 1.52 -2.13
CA PHE A 148 10.64 2.05 -3.49
C PHE A 148 10.26 3.53 -3.66
N PHE A 149 9.53 4.14 -2.72
CA PHE A 149 8.97 5.47 -2.91
C PHE A 149 9.20 6.37 -1.70
N PRO A 150 9.31 7.68 -1.92
CA PRO A 150 9.31 8.63 -0.82
C PRO A 150 7.94 8.62 -0.11
N PRO A 151 7.91 8.86 1.21
CA PRO A 151 6.69 8.89 2.02
C PRO A 151 5.55 9.73 1.44
N GLN A 152 5.83 10.88 0.82
CA GLN A 152 4.80 11.79 0.30
C GLN A 152 3.96 11.15 -0.82
N ASP A 153 4.61 10.46 -1.76
CA ASP A 153 3.93 9.77 -2.86
C ASP A 153 3.11 8.58 -2.37
N VAL A 154 3.66 7.86 -1.39
CA VAL A 154 2.99 6.74 -0.72
C VAL A 154 1.72 7.20 -0.04
N MET A 155 1.78 8.27 0.75
CA MET A 155 0.65 8.79 1.52
C MET A 155 -0.51 9.18 0.61
N ASN A 156 -0.24 10.00 -0.42
CA ASN A 156 -1.27 10.44 -1.36
C ASN A 156 -1.98 9.25 -2.03
N LYS A 157 -1.20 8.27 -2.48
CA LYS A 157 -1.73 7.09 -3.18
C LYS A 157 -2.53 6.19 -2.25
N VAL A 158 -2.00 5.85 -1.09
CA VAL A 158 -2.64 4.92 -0.13
C VAL A 158 -3.93 5.53 0.45
N ILE A 159 -3.91 6.83 0.78
CA ILE A 159 -5.09 7.54 1.29
C ILE A 159 -6.17 7.63 0.20
N GLY A 160 -5.80 8.01 -1.03
CA GLY A 160 -6.73 8.06 -2.15
C GLY A 160 -7.38 6.71 -2.45
N GLU A 161 -6.62 5.63 -2.38
CA GLU A 161 -7.13 4.26 -2.60
C GLU A 161 -8.03 3.76 -1.47
N PHE A 162 -7.82 4.23 -0.24
CA PHE A 162 -8.69 3.94 0.91
C PHE A 162 -10.02 4.73 0.87
N LEU A 163 -9.96 5.97 0.39
CA LEU A 163 -11.13 6.85 0.20
C LEU A 163 -11.96 6.52 -1.04
N SER A 164 -11.37 5.85 -2.02
CA SER A 164 -12.04 5.54 -3.29
C SER A 164 -13.34 4.76 -3.10
N ASN A 165 -14.42 5.24 -3.72
CA ASN A 165 -15.70 4.53 -3.77
C ASN A 165 -15.63 3.26 -4.64
N GLN A 166 -14.61 3.15 -5.49
CA GLN A 166 -14.39 1.97 -6.34
C GLN A 166 -13.62 0.86 -5.61
N GLN A 167 -13.21 1.06 -4.35
CA GLN A 167 -12.45 0.09 -3.58
C GLN A 167 -13.39 -0.96 -2.95
N PRO A 168 -13.41 -2.22 -3.40
CA PRO A 168 -14.27 -3.26 -2.82
C PRO A 168 -13.77 -3.79 -1.47
N TYR A 169 -12.49 -3.59 -1.15
CA TYR A 169 -11.89 -4.10 0.09
C TYR A 169 -11.27 -2.98 0.95
N PRO A 170 -12.07 -1.99 1.39
CA PRO A 170 -11.54 -0.89 2.22
C PRO A 170 -10.94 -1.38 3.54
N GLN A 171 -11.36 -2.54 4.06
CA GLN A 171 -10.77 -3.19 5.24
C GLN A 171 -9.30 -3.56 5.04
N PHE A 172 -8.90 -3.96 3.83
CA PHE A 172 -7.51 -4.27 3.54
C PHE A 172 -6.72 -2.98 3.39
N MET A 173 -7.29 -1.97 2.73
CA MET A 173 -6.68 -0.65 2.62
C MET A 173 -6.48 0.02 4.00
N ALA A 174 -7.39 -0.16 4.94
CA ALA A 174 -7.19 0.30 6.33
C ALA A 174 -5.93 -0.32 6.97
N THR A 175 -5.65 -1.61 6.71
CA THR A 175 -4.41 -2.23 7.21
C THR A 175 -3.15 -1.75 6.49
N VAL A 176 -3.26 -1.35 5.21
CA VAL A 176 -2.16 -0.75 4.45
C VAL A 176 -1.84 0.62 5.02
N VAL A 177 -2.84 1.49 5.19
CA VAL A 177 -2.71 2.81 5.81
C VAL A 177 -2.05 2.69 7.18
N TYR A 178 -2.57 1.80 8.03
CA TYR A 178 -1.99 1.53 9.35
C TYR A 178 -0.51 1.22 9.29
N LYS A 179 -0.11 0.23 8.48
CA LYS A 179 1.30 -0.17 8.39
C LYS A 179 2.19 0.96 7.90
N VAL A 180 1.76 1.71 6.88
CA VAL A 180 2.48 2.89 6.37
C VAL A 180 2.67 3.92 7.49
N PHE A 181 1.60 4.26 8.21
CA PHE A 181 1.68 5.27 9.27
C PHE A 181 2.58 4.82 10.42
N GLN A 182 2.49 3.55 10.83
CA GLN A 182 3.36 3.01 11.87
C GLN A 182 4.83 2.98 11.45
N THR A 183 5.15 2.71 10.18
CA THR A 183 6.52 2.85 9.65
C THR A 183 7.00 4.31 9.70
N LEU A 184 6.13 5.27 9.37
CA LEU A 184 6.48 6.69 9.46
C LEU A 184 6.71 7.15 10.90
N HIS A 185 5.90 6.70 11.85
CA HIS A 185 6.15 6.96 13.26
C HIS A 185 7.48 6.35 13.73
N ALA A 186 7.79 5.12 13.32
CA ALA A 186 9.04 4.45 13.65
C ALA A 186 10.29 5.16 13.07
N THR A 187 10.14 5.86 11.94
CA THR A 187 11.21 6.66 11.31
C THR A 187 11.23 8.13 11.78
N GLY A 188 10.41 8.51 12.76
CA GLY A 188 10.37 9.86 13.32
C GLY A 188 9.57 10.89 12.51
N GLN A 189 8.79 10.45 11.52
CA GLN A 189 7.99 11.30 10.63
C GLN A 189 6.55 11.52 11.14
N SER A 190 6.35 11.59 12.46
CA SER A 190 5.02 11.72 13.07
C SER A 190 4.30 13.02 12.69
N SER A 191 5.01 14.13 12.51
CA SER A 191 4.42 15.39 12.06
C SER A 191 3.81 15.27 10.66
N MET A 192 4.51 14.58 9.74
CA MET A 192 4.01 14.32 8.40
C MET A 192 2.70 13.52 8.43
N VAL A 193 2.60 12.50 9.29
CA VAL A 193 1.36 11.73 9.45
C VAL A 193 0.22 12.64 9.90
N ARG A 194 0.45 13.48 10.92
CA ARG A 194 -0.55 14.44 11.41
C ARG A 194 -1.02 15.40 10.31
N ASP A 195 -0.10 15.98 9.54
CA ASP A 195 -0.43 16.96 8.51
C ASP A 195 -1.27 16.31 7.40
N TRP A 196 -0.92 15.09 6.97
CA TRP A 196 -1.74 14.32 6.03
C TRP A 196 -3.11 13.94 6.58
N VAL A 197 -3.20 13.67 7.90
CA VAL A 197 -4.49 13.40 8.53
C VAL A 197 -5.38 14.63 8.39
N LEU A 198 -4.89 15.81 8.79
CA LEU A 198 -5.62 17.07 8.71
C LEU A 198 -6.05 17.42 7.27
N LEU A 199 -5.16 17.25 6.28
CA LEU A 199 -5.45 17.49 4.86
C LEU A 199 -6.56 16.58 4.31
N SER A 200 -6.72 15.38 4.89
CA SER A 200 -7.65 14.36 4.37
C SER A 200 -9.02 14.39 5.02
N LEU A 201 -9.20 15.08 6.16
CA LEU A 201 -10.44 15.02 6.95
C LEU A 201 -11.69 15.41 6.16
N SER A 202 -11.61 16.47 5.36
CA SER A 202 -12.72 16.94 4.52
C SER A 202 -13.17 15.84 3.55
N ASN A 203 -12.23 15.16 2.89
CA ASN A 203 -12.52 14.07 1.97
C ASN A 203 -13.19 12.88 2.66
N PHE A 204 -12.78 12.54 3.89
CA PHE A 204 -13.42 11.49 4.67
C PHE A 204 -14.85 11.85 5.06
N THR A 205 -15.08 13.07 5.55
CA THR A 205 -16.41 13.50 6.02
C THR A 205 -17.46 13.55 4.92
N GLN A 206 -17.05 13.78 3.67
CA GLN A 206 -17.91 13.81 2.50
C GLN A 206 -18.32 12.42 1.98
N ARG A 207 -17.74 11.33 2.52
CA ARG A 207 -18.06 9.97 2.12
C ARG A 207 -19.49 9.60 2.52
N THR A 208 -20.19 8.88 1.65
CA THR A 208 -21.52 8.33 1.92
C THR A 208 -21.49 6.79 1.87
N PRO A 209 -22.27 6.09 2.73
CA PRO A 209 -23.08 6.60 3.85
C PRO A 209 -22.22 7.10 5.03
N VAL A 210 -22.81 7.92 5.92
CA VAL A 210 -22.12 8.49 7.11
C VAL A 210 -21.50 7.41 8.01
N ALA A 211 -22.13 6.24 8.12
CA ALA A 211 -21.56 5.11 8.86
C ALA A 211 -20.21 4.66 8.29
N MET A 212 -20.06 4.65 6.95
CA MET A 212 -18.78 4.34 6.30
C MET A 212 -17.77 5.46 6.47
N ALA A 213 -18.18 6.73 6.42
CA ALA A 213 -17.30 7.86 6.70
C ALA A 213 -16.73 7.80 8.13
N MET A 214 -17.59 7.55 9.12
CA MET A 214 -17.20 7.40 10.53
C MET A 214 -16.26 6.20 10.74
N TRP A 215 -16.59 5.05 10.13
CA TRP A 215 -15.74 3.87 10.20
C TRP A 215 -14.36 4.12 9.57
N SER A 216 -14.32 4.78 8.42
CA SER A 216 -13.06 5.13 7.75
C SER A 216 -12.23 6.10 8.57
N LEU A 217 -12.84 7.16 9.13
CA LEU A 217 -12.17 8.09 10.05
C LEU A 217 -11.65 7.38 11.31
N SER A 218 -12.43 6.46 11.87
CA SER A 218 -12.01 5.70 13.05
C SER A 218 -10.77 4.85 12.73
N CYS A 219 -10.76 4.16 11.59
CA CYS A 219 -9.57 3.44 11.13
C CYS A 219 -8.38 4.37 10.92
N PHE A 220 -8.63 5.57 10.38
CA PHE A 220 -7.61 6.55 10.05
C PHE A 220 -6.96 7.16 11.30
N PHE A 221 -7.75 7.56 12.29
CA PHE A 221 -7.25 8.04 13.59
C PHE A 221 -6.52 6.96 14.36
N VAL A 222 -7.03 5.72 14.36
CA VAL A 222 -6.32 4.58 14.96
C VAL A 222 -5.00 4.32 14.24
N SER A 223 -4.95 4.47 12.91
CA SER A 223 -3.72 4.31 12.13
C SER A 223 -2.68 5.37 12.43
N ALA A 224 -3.12 6.61 12.66
CA ALA A 224 -2.26 7.73 13.07
C ALA A 224 -1.93 7.71 14.57
N SER A 225 -2.50 6.76 15.32
CA SER A 225 -2.23 6.47 16.74
C SER A 225 -0.72 6.46 17.05
N THR A 226 -0.19 7.40 17.83
CA THR A 226 1.13 7.21 18.49
C THR A 226 1.00 6.34 19.75
N SER A 227 -0.23 6.15 20.25
CA SER A 227 -0.52 5.28 21.39
C SER A 227 -0.71 3.83 20.96
N GLN A 228 0.15 2.94 21.46
CA GLN A 228 0.08 1.51 21.14
C GLN A 228 -1.28 0.87 21.47
N TRP A 229 -1.94 1.32 22.54
CA TRP A 229 -3.24 0.80 22.96
C TRP A 229 -4.35 1.16 21.98
N ILE A 230 -4.31 2.37 21.43
CA ILE A 230 -5.30 2.82 20.43
C ILE A 230 -5.02 2.14 19.11
N SER A 231 -3.76 2.09 18.68
CA SER A 231 -3.31 1.38 17.48
C SER A 231 -3.74 -0.10 17.49
N ALA A 232 -3.73 -0.75 18.66
CA ALA A 232 -4.18 -2.14 18.84
C ALA A 232 -5.69 -2.34 18.61
N LEU A 233 -6.50 -1.28 18.59
CA LEU A 233 -7.95 -1.35 18.34
C LEU A 233 -8.29 -1.56 16.85
N LEU A 234 -7.33 -1.42 15.94
CA LEU A 234 -7.60 -1.47 14.50
C LEU A 234 -8.37 -2.73 14.05
N PRO A 235 -8.00 -3.96 14.46
CA PRO A 235 -8.74 -5.16 14.04
C PRO A 235 -10.20 -5.14 14.51
N HIS A 236 -10.46 -4.57 15.69
CA HIS A 236 -11.82 -4.39 16.21
C HIS A 236 -12.62 -3.41 15.35
N VAL A 237 -12.06 -2.23 15.03
CA VAL A 237 -12.71 -1.24 14.16
C VAL A 237 -13.00 -1.84 12.79
N ILE A 238 -12.04 -2.55 12.18
CA ILE A 238 -12.20 -3.21 10.88
C ILE A 238 -13.36 -4.22 10.91
N SER A 239 -13.52 -4.99 11.99
CA SER A 239 -14.59 -5.99 12.11
C SER A 239 -16.01 -5.38 12.11
N ARG A 240 -16.14 -4.08 12.37
CA ARG A 240 -17.40 -3.34 12.46
C ARG A 240 -17.64 -2.41 11.27
N MET A 241 -17.10 -2.78 10.10
CA MET A 241 -17.28 -2.03 8.85
C MET A 241 -18.76 -1.72 8.55
N GLY A 242 -19.06 -0.44 8.35
CA GLY A 242 -20.40 0.06 8.01
C GLY A 242 -21.39 0.10 9.17
N ARG A 243 -21.01 -0.28 10.40
CA ARG A 243 -21.86 -0.17 11.59
C ARG A 243 -21.80 1.24 12.18
N SER A 244 -22.89 1.65 12.82
CA SER A 244 -23.02 2.97 13.44
C SER A 244 -23.82 2.87 14.75
N ASP A 245 -23.54 1.83 15.55
CA ASP A 245 -24.14 1.66 16.86
C ASP A 245 -23.55 2.69 17.84
N VAL A 246 -24.18 2.86 19.01
CA VAL A 246 -23.70 3.79 20.05
C VAL A 246 -22.23 3.52 20.42
N VAL A 247 -21.82 2.25 20.44
CA VAL A 247 -20.43 1.84 20.71
C VAL A 247 -19.46 2.30 19.63
N ASP A 248 -19.88 2.30 18.36
CA ASP A 248 -19.05 2.75 17.23
C ASP A 248 -18.87 4.27 17.28
N VAL A 249 -19.95 5.00 17.58
CA VAL A 249 -19.89 6.46 17.76
C VAL A 249 -18.99 6.82 18.95
N ASN A 250 -19.11 6.11 20.07
CA ASN A 250 -18.25 6.32 21.23
C ASN A 250 -16.77 6.07 20.91
N LEU A 251 -16.49 4.97 20.19
CA LEU A 251 -15.13 4.61 19.78
C LEU A 251 -14.55 5.67 18.84
N PHE A 252 -15.33 6.10 17.84
CA PHE A 252 -14.98 7.20 16.94
C PHE A 252 -14.62 8.47 17.71
N CYS A 253 -15.48 8.90 18.64
CA CYS A 253 -15.21 10.07 19.47
C CYS A 253 -13.94 9.90 20.29
N LEU A 254 -13.72 8.73 20.89
CA LEU A 254 -12.54 8.45 21.71
C LEU A 254 -11.24 8.57 20.89
N VAL A 255 -11.16 7.92 19.74
CA VAL A 255 -9.93 7.92 18.92
C VAL A 255 -9.66 9.28 18.29
N ALA A 256 -10.72 10.01 17.91
CA ALA A 256 -10.59 11.38 17.41
C ALA A 256 -10.15 12.35 18.51
N LEU A 257 -10.67 12.19 19.74
CA LEU A 257 -10.25 13.00 20.90
C LEU A 257 -8.79 12.73 21.30
N ASP A 258 -8.35 11.47 21.23
CA ASP A 258 -6.96 11.12 21.48
C ASP A 258 -6.02 11.81 20.49
N PHE A 259 -6.32 11.72 19.19
CA PHE A 259 -5.58 12.42 18.14
C PHE A 259 -5.57 13.93 18.39
N TYR A 260 -6.73 14.51 18.71
CA TYR A 260 -6.87 15.94 18.98
C TYR A 260 -6.03 16.42 20.17
N ARG A 261 -5.96 15.64 21.25
CA ARG A 261 -5.25 16.03 22.48
C ARG A 261 -3.74 15.81 22.39
N HIS A 262 -3.31 14.70 21.81
CA HIS A 262 -1.93 14.24 21.90
C HIS A 262 -1.11 14.46 20.63
N GLN A 263 -1.74 14.81 19.50
CA GLN A 263 -1.04 15.01 18.22
C GLN A 263 -1.23 16.40 17.62
N ILE A 264 -2.30 17.11 17.97
CA ILE A 264 -2.49 18.50 17.52
C ILE A 264 -2.09 19.45 18.65
N ASP A 265 -0.90 20.00 18.55
CA ASP A 265 -0.36 20.97 19.51
C ASP A 265 -0.79 22.41 19.17
N GLU A 266 -0.83 22.74 17.88
CA GLU A 266 -1.12 24.08 17.41
C GLU A 266 -2.62 24.42 17.50
N GLU A 267 -2.92 25.56 18.13
CA GLU A 267 -4.30 26.00 18.32
C GLU A 267 -5.00 26.35 16.99
N LEU A 268 -4.24 26.77 15.98
CA LEU A 268 -4.78 27.01 14.64
C LEU A 268 -5.26 25.69 14.00
N ASP A 269 -4.44 24.64 14.07
CA ASP A 269 -4.78 23.31 13.56
C ASP A 269 -5.95 22.68 14.31
N ARG A 270 -6.06 22.95 15.62
CA ARG A 270 -7.20 22.52 16.43
C ARG A 270 -8.51 23.14 15.95
N ARG A 271 -8.50 24.43 15.57
CA ARG A 271 -9.67 25.10 14.99
C ARG A 271 -9.98 24.59 13.60
N SER A 272 -8.95 24.36 12.78
CA SER A 272 -9.11 23.75 11.45
C SER A 272 -9.70 22.34 11.54
N PHE A 273 -9.28 21.54 12.51
CA PHE A 273 -9.84 20.22 12.77
C PHE A 273 -11.34 20.32 13.13
N GLN A 274 -11.71 21.22 14.04
CA GLN A 274 -13.11 21.41 14.46
C GLN A 274 -14.00 21.87 13.31
N SER A 275 -13.56 22.87 12.54
CA SER A 275 -14.36 23.48 11.47
C SER A 275 -14.74 22.46 10.39
N VAL A 276 -13.88 21.49 10.08
CA VAL A 276 -14.19 20.41 9.14
C VAL A 276 -15.42 19.60 9.59
N PHE A 277 -15.53 19.30 10.89
CA PHE A 277 -16.68 18.56 11.41
C PHE A 277 -17.92 19.43 11.59
N GLU A 278 -17.77 20.72 11.89
CA GLU A 278 -18.90 21.67 12.01
C GLU A 278 -19.67 21.79 10.70
N VAL A 279 -18.97 21.82 9.56
CA VAL A 279 -19.59 21.93 8.22
C VAL A 279 -20.52 20.76 7.90
N VAL A 280 -20.21 19.56 8.39
CA VAL A 280 -20.94 18.33 8.07
C VAL A 280 -21.83 17.81 9.22
N ALA A 281 -21.78 18.45 10.38
CA ALA A 281 -22.49 17.98 11.56
C ALA A 281 -24.00 18.18 11.43
N SER A 282 -24.76 17.11 11.67
CA SER A 282 -26.21 17.16 11.85
C SER A 282 -26.58 16.93 13.33
N PRO A 283 -27.65 17.57 13.84
CA PRO A 283 -28.10 17.36 15.22
C PRO A 283 -28.35 15.88 15.52
N GLY A 284 -27.81 15.38 16.63
CA GLY A 284 -27.90 13.96 17.01
C GLY A 284 -26.99 13.02 16.20
N GLY A 285 -26.22 13.53 15.24
CA GLY A 285 -25.27 12.76 14.45
C GLY A 285 -23.93 12.49 15.15
N PRO A 286 -23.09 11.62 14.57
CA PRO A 286 -21.79 11.24 15.14
C PRO A 286 -20.81 12.42 15.24
N TYR A 287 -20.78 13.29 14.23
CA TYR A 287 -19.91 14.48 14.22
C TYR A 287 -20.35 15.53 15.24
N HIS A 288 -21.66 15.70 15.45
CA HIS A 288 -22.18 16.60 16.50
C HIS A 288 -21.77 16.12 17.90
N ARG A 289 -21.75 14.80 18.13
CA ARG A 289 -21.26 14.23 19.38
C ARG A 289 -19.76 14.45 19.59
N LEU A 290 -18.95 14.29 18.53
CA LEU A 290 -17.52 14.61 18.57
C LEU A 290 -17.28 16.08 18.95
N LEU A 291 -17.98 17.02 18.31
CA LEU A 291 -17.87 18.45 18.62
C LEU A 291 -18.24 18.75 20.08
N SER A 292 -19.29 18.11 20.59
CA SER A 292 -19.68 18.23 22.01
C SER A 292 -18.56 17.74 22.95
N CYS A 293 -17.90 16.63 22.59
CA CYS A 293 -16.75 16.15 23.34
C CYS A 293 -15.57 17.11 23.28
N LEU A 294 -15.25 17.69 22.12
CA LEU A 294 -14.16 18.66 21.96
C LEU A 294 -14.40 19.91 22.81
N GLN A 295 -15.62 20.44 22.84
CA GLN A 295 -15.99 21.57 23.69
C GLN A 295 -15.78 21.29 25.18
N SER A 296 -16.08 20.05 25.62
CA SER A 296 -15.86 19.65 27.02
C SER A 296 -14.38 19.67 27.40
N VAL A 297 -13.47 19.34 26.47
CA VAL A 297 -12.02 19.37 26.71
C VAL A 297 -11.53 20.79 26.97
N HIS A 298 -11.95 21.76 26.16
CA HIS A 298 -11.53 23.17 26.32
C HIS A 298 -11.98 23.73 27.66
N ARG A 299 -13.17 23.33 28.13
CA ARG A 299 -13.68 23.73 29.44
C ARG A 299 -12.86 23.15 30.59
N MET A 300 -12.29 21.96 30.43
CA MET A 300 -11.46 21.33 31.47
C MET A 300 -10.03 21.87 31.50
N THR A 301 -9.49 22.35 30.38
CA THR A 301 -8.14 22.94 30.29
C THR A 301 -8.10 24.43 30.61
N ALA A 302 -9.25 25.09 30.72
CA ALA A 302 -9.38 26.50 31.10
C ALA A 302 -9.47 26.72 32.63
N PHE A 303 -9.40 25.63 33.41
CA PHE A 303 -9.22 25.62 34.87
C PHE A 303 -7.82 25.11 35.21
#